data_AF-A0A561B102-F1
#
_entry.id   AF-A0A561B102-F1
#
_cell.length_a   1.000
_cell.length_b   1.000
_cell.length_c   1.000
_cell.angle_alpha   90.00
_cell.angle_beta   90.00
_cell.angle_gamma   90.00
#
_symmetry.space_group_name_H-M   'P 1'
#
loop_
_entity.id
_entity.type
_entity.pdbx_description
1 polymer ?
#
loop_
_entity_poly.entity_id
_entity_poly.type
_entity_poly.pdbx_seq_one_letter_code
_entity_poly.pdbx_strand_id
1 'polypeptide(L)' 'MTDQTPEETGPDAAAALVVRVWRESSDPTGLRARVTSRPDLGAEGETTRVVTSAEAVYREVREWLEEFVERTTR' A
#
# COMPACT_ATOMS: atom_id res chain seq x y z
N MET A 1 -17.03 20.07 -28.71
CA MET A 1 -17.30 19.80 -27.29
C MET A 1 -16.03 19.16 -26.76
N THR A 2 -15.16 19.96 -26.14
CA THR A 2 -13.84 19.51 -25.72
C THR A 2 -14.01 18.81 -24.37
N ASP A 3 -13.82 17.50 -24.36
CA ASP A 3 -13.75 16.70 -23.13
C ASP A 3 -12.42 17.03 -22.45
N GLN A 4 -12.46 17.98 -21.52
CA GLN A 4 -11.34 18.25 -20.63
C GLN A 4 -11.48 17.29 -19.45
N THR A 5 -10.92 16.08 -19.59
CA THR A 5 -10.60 15.26 -18.42
C THR A 5 -9.68 16.13 -17.54
N PRO A 6 -10.01 16.36 -16.25
CA PRO A 6 -9.13 17.11 -15.38
C PRO A 6 -7.81 16.36 -15.31
N GLU A 7 -6.70 17.00 -15.69
CA GLU A 7 -5.38 16.54 -15.26
C GLU A 7 -5.40 16.63 -13.73
N GLU A 8 -5.59 15.48 -13.07
CA GLU A 8 -5.25 15.33 -11.67
C GLU A 8 -3.75 15.59 -11.56
N THR A 9 -3.39 16.83 -11.27
CA THR A 9 -2.07 17.16 -10.74
C THR A 9 -2.00 16.45 -9.39
N GLY A 10 -1.59 15.18 -9.42
CA GLY A 10 -1.44 14.37 -8.22
C GLY A 10 -0.56 15.14 -7.23
N PRO A 11 -0.87 15.11 -5.93
CA PRO A 11 -0.09 15.85 -4.94
C PRO A 11 1.39 15.43 -5.04
N ASP A 12 2.30 16.38 -4.78
CA ASP A 12 3.78 16.22 -4.79
C ASP A 12 4.31 15.03 -3.97
N ALA A 13 3.45 14.34 -3.21
CA ALA A 13 3.74 13.18 -2.39
C ALA A 13 2.93 11.94 -2.83
N ALA A 14 3.07 11.53 -4.10
CA ALA A 14 2.43 10.31 -4.57
C ALA A 14 3.15 9.07 -4.00
N ALA A 15 2.39 8.20 -3.33
CA ALA A 15 2.86 6.94 -2.74
C ALA A 15 1.89 5.81 -3.08
N ALA A 16 2.35 4.55 -3.00
CA ALA A 16 1.51 3.38 -3.26
C ALA A 16 1.63 2.32 -2.17
N LEU A 17 0.50 1.70 -1.86
CA LEU A 17 0.40 0.48 -1.07
C LEU A 17 -0.43 -0.54 -1.84
N VAL A 18 0.13 -1.72 -2.07
CA VAL A 18 -0.54 -2.82 -2.76
C VAL A 18 -0.65 -4.01 -1.82
N VAL A 19 -1.88 -4.44 -1.57
CA VAL A 19 -2.17 -5.65 -0.78
C VAL A 19 -2.75 -6.71 -1.71
N ARG A 20 -2.02 -7.80 -1.90
CA ARG A 20 -2.49 -8.99 -2.62
C ARG A 20 -2.82 -10.08 -1.62
N VAL A 21 -4.03 -10.61 -1.66
CA VAL A 21 -4.51 -11.63 -0.72
C VAL A 21 -4.93 -12.86 -1.50
N TRP A 22 -4.56 -14.04 -1.00
CA TRP A 22 -5.00 -15.32 -1.55
C TRP A 22 -5.23 -16.33 -0.42
N ARG A 23 -6.00 -17.36 -0.71
CA ARG A 23 -6.14 -18.50 0.21
C ARG A 23 -4.92 -19.41 0.10
N GLU A 24 -4.36 -19.79 1.23
CA GLU A 24 -3.29 -20.77 1.29
C GLU A 24 -3.78 -22.01 2.04
N SER A 25 -3.99 -23.11 1.30
CA SER A 25 -4.61 -24.34 1.79
C SER A 25 -3.78 -25.07 2.85
N SER A 26 -2.50 -24.74 2.96
CA SER A 26 -1.54 -25.33 3.89
C SER A 26 -1.40 -24.55 5.21
N ASP A 27 -2.03 -23.39 5.35
CA ASP A 27 -1.98 -22.56 6.56
C ASP A 27 -3.29 -22.69 7.37
N PRO A 28 -3.24 -22.87 8.71
CA PRO A 28 -4.44 -23.03 9.54
C PRO A 28 -5.37 -21.80 9.56
N THR A 29 -4.88 -20.61 9.24
CA THR A 29 -5.71 -19.40 9.08
C THR A 29 -6.37 -19.33 7.70
N GLY A 30 -5.87 -20.12 6.74
CA GLY A 30 -6.32 -20.16 5.35
C GLY A 30 -6.04 -18.89 4.55
N LEU A 31 -5.24 -17.94 5.08
CA LEU A 31 -4.95 -16.66 4.46
C LEU A 31 -3.44 -16.44 4.30
N ARG A 32 -3.06 -15.92 3.13
CA ARG A 32 -1.74 -15.33 2.92
C ARG A 32 -1.89 -14.05 2.14
N ALA A 33 -1.11 -13.05 2.53
CA ALA A 33 -1.07 -11.78 1.83
C ALA A 33 0.36 -11.32 1.60
N ARG A 34 0.57 -10.64 0.46
CA ARG A 34 1.77 -9.87 0.17
C ARG A 34 1.40 -8.39 0.19
N VAL A 35 2.07 -7.64 1.04
CA VAL A 35 1.94 -6.19 1.17
C VAL A 35 3.21 -5.58 0.58
N THR A 36 3.05 -4.76 -0.47
CA THR A 36 4.15 -4.02 -1.09
C THR A 36 3.89 -2.53 -0.93
N SER A 37 4.84 -1.81 -0.33
CA SER A 37 4.75 -0.37 -0.13
C SER A 37 5.85 0.36 -0.92
N ARG A 38 5.47 1.49 -1.50
CA ARG A 38 6.36 2.45 -2.17
C ARG A 38 6.09 3.84 -1.59
N PRO A 39 6.98 4.39 -0.76
CA PRO A 39 6.75 5.64 -0.04
C PRO A 39 6.85 6.87 -0.94
N ASP A 40 7.52 6.75 -2.10
CA ASP A 40 7.67 7.78 -3.12
C ASP A 40 7.68 7.09 -4.50
N LEU A 41 6.73 7.47 -5.37
CA LEU A 41 6.66 6.94 -6.73
C LEU A 41 7.76 7.48 -7.66
N GLY A 42 8.39 8.61 -7.31
CA GLY A 42 9.52 9.19 -8.03
C GLY A 42 10.88 8.58 -7.68
N ALA A 43 10.97 7.87 -6.55
CA ALA A 43 12.19 7.21 -6.10
C ALA A 43 12.19 5.69 -6.37
N GLU A 44 13.38 5.12 -6.57
CA GLU A 44 13.56 3.66 -6.63
C GLU A 44 13.64 3.10 -5.19
N GLY A 45 12.50 2.63 -4.68
CA GLY A 45 12.45 1.96 -3.38
C GLY A 45 11.08 1.37 -3.10
N GLU A 46 11.00 0.05 -2.95
CA GLU A 46 9.81 -0.64 -2.47
C GLU A 46 10.15 -1.62 -1.35
N THR A 47 9.25 -1.76 -0.38
CA THR A 47 9.33 -2.77 0.68
C THR A 47 8.23 -3.79 0.46
N THR A 48 8.57 -5.08 0.51
CA THR A 48 7.58 -6.16 0.42
C THR A 48 7.62 -7.01 1.68
N ARG A 49 6.44 -7.27 2.26
CA ARG A 49 6.23 -8.15 3.41
C ARG A 49 5.17 -9.20 3.07
N VAL A 50 5.32 -10.39 3.65
CA VAL A 50 4.34 -11.48 3.53
C VAL A 50 3.78 -11.75 4.91
N VAL A 51 2.46 -11.77 5.02
CA VAL A 51 1.74 -11.98 6.28
C VAL A 51 0.71 -13.10 6.11
N THR A 52 0.38 -13.77 7.21
CA THR A 52 -0.50 -14.95 7.24
C THR A 52 -1.74 -14.76 8.11
N SER A 53 -2.08 -13.53 8.50
CA SER A 53 -3.33 -13.26 9.21
C SER A 53 -3.92 -11.92 8.80
N ALA A 54 -5.24 -11.78 8.97
CA ALA A 54 -5.94 -10.53 8.70
C ALA A 54 -5.45 -9.41 9.62
N GLU A 55 -5.21 -9.70 10.89
CA GLU A 55 -4.68 -8.76 11.88
C GLU A 55 -3.31 -8.22 11.48
N ALA A 56 -2.45 -9.07 10.91
CA ALA A 56 -1.16 -8.64 10.39
C ALA A 56 -1.32 -7.72 9.17
N VAL A 57 -2.24 -8.02 8.24
CA VAL A 57 -2.56 -7.10 7.13
C VAL A 57 -3.03 -5.74 7.65
N TYR A 58 -3.95 -5.72 8.62
CA TYR A 58 -4.44 -4.46 9.19
C TYR A 58 -3.32 -3.64 9.83
N ARG A 59 -2.40 -4.29 10.53
CA ARG A 59 -1.23 -3.62 11.13
C ARG A 59 -0.35 -2.98 10.06
N GLU A 60 0.00 -3.72 9.01
CA GLU A 60 0.84 -3.22 7.92
C GLU A 60 0.21 -2.01 7.21
N VAL A 61 -1.10 -2.07 6.94
CA VAL A 61 -1.84 -0.96 6.32
C VAL A 61 -1.86 0.26 7.25
N ARG A 62 -2.12 0.04 8.54
CA ARG A 62 -2.17 1.11 9.53
C ARG A 62 -0.82 1.82 9.67
N GLU A 63 0.24 1.08 9.89
CA GLU A 63 1.60 1.63 10.02
C GLU A 63 1.98 2.44 8.77
N TRP A 64 1.69 1.92 7.57
CA TRP A 64 1.97 2.64 6.34
C TRP A 64 1.20 3.96 6.21
N LEU A 65 -0.09 3.99 6.61
CA LEU A 65 -0.89 5.21 6.60
C LEU A 65 -0.39 6.24 7.62
N GLU A 66 -0.02 5.80 8.82
CA GLU A 66 0.56 6.65 9.86
C GLU A 66 1.86 7.30 9.35
N GLU A 67 2.78 6.50 8.78
CA GLU A 67 4.01 7.01 8.17
C GLU A 67 3.76 7.97 7.00
N PHE A 68 2.77 7.67 6.15
CA PHE A 68 2.43 8.53 5.02
C PHE A 68 1.99 9.92 5.48
N VAL A 69 1.07 9.99 6.45
CA VAL A 69 0.57 11.24 7.02
C VAL A 69 1.69 12.04 7.69
N GLU A 70 2.54 11.36 8.46
CA GLU A 70 3.70 12.01 9.12
C GLU A 70 4.66 12.63 8.11
N ARG A 71 4.95 11.96 6.99
CA ARG A 71 5.80 12.51 5.92
C ARG A 71 5.18 13.72 5.23
N THR A 72 3.87 13.70 4.98
CA THR A 72 3.18 14.79 4.26
C THR A 72 2.91 16.02 5.11
N THR A 73 2.98 15.91 6.44
CA THR A 73 2.74 17.02 7.38
C THR A 73 4.03 17.77 7.75
N ARG A 74 5.20 17.29 7.28
CA ARG A 74 6.52 17.82 7.64
C ARG A 74 7.09 18.78 6.59
#